data_AF-A0A9E0DNI2-F1
#
_entry.id   AF-A0A9E0DNI2-F1
#
_cell.length_a   1.000
_cell.length_b   1.000
_cell.length_c   1.000
_cell.angle_alpha   90.00
_cell.angle_beta   90.00
_cell.angle_gamma   90.00
#
_symmetry.space_group_name_H-M   'P 1'
#
loop_
_entity.id
_entity.type
_entity.pdbx_description
1 polymer ?
#
loop_
_entity_poly.entity_id
_entity_poly.type
_entity_poly.pdbx_seq_one_letter_code
_entity_poly.pdbx_strand_id
1 'polypeptide(L)'
;MPEKRRDRQQKVQQLQRQRRLTIIKWAVFGLMALYLVVQGYNLAVLYQEKAHVEQQLQELQQRNEELEKEKASLQDPSNIEKVARDELGLVKPGEVPYVK
;
A
#
# COMPACT_ATOMS: atom_id res chain seq x y z
N MET A 1 -37.95 -31.07 -59.81
CA MET A 1 -37.56 -29.68 -59.42
C MET A 1 -36.74 -29.67 -58.11
N PRO A 2 -35.42 -29.93 -58.12
CA PRO A 2 -34.59 -30.06 -56.89
C PRO A 2 -33.80 -28.80 -56.45
N GLU A 3 -33.65 -27.77 -57.29
CA GLU A 3 -32.73 -26.65 -57.01
C GLU A 3 -33.12 -25.79 -55.81
N LYS A 4 -34.42 -25.53 -55.63
CA LYS A 4 -34.95 -24.68 -54.55
C LYS A 4 -34.66 -25.20 -53.12
N ARG A 5 -34.33 -26.49 -52.96
CA ARG A 5 -33.98 -27.10 -51.66
C ARG A 5 -32.52 -26.82 -51.27
N ARG A 6 -31.60 -26.69 -52.23
CA ARG A 6 -30.18 -26.44 -51.98
C ARG A 6 -29.94 -25.01 -51.47
N ASP A 7 -30.63 -24.02 -52.05
CA ASP A 7 -30.52 -22.61 -51.63
C ASP A 7 -31.03 -22.37 -50.20
N ARG A 8 -32.11 -23.06 -49.80
CA ARG A 8 -32.61 -23.00 -48.41
C ARG A 8 -31.61 -23.61 -47.43
N GLN A 9 -31.01 -24.75 -47.78
CA GLN A 9 -30.01 -25.39 -46.91
C GLN A 9 -28.75 -24.54 -46.75
N GLN A 10 -28.27 -23.91 -47.83
CA GLN A 10 -27.11 -23.02 -47.77
C GLN A 10 -27.38 -21.76 -46.92
N LYS A 11 -28.56 -21.14 -47.06
CA LYS A 11 -28.95 -19.98 -46.23
C LYS A 11 -29.04 -20.31 -44.74
N VAL A 12 -29.60 -21.48 -44.39
CA VAL A 12 -29.70 -21.93 -42.99
C VAL A 12 -28.31 -22.18 -42.39
N GLN A 13 -27.39 -22.80 -43.14
CA GLN A 13 -26.01 -23.01 -42.67
C GLN A 13 -25.24 -21.69 -42.51
N GLN A 14 -25.43 -20.73 -43.41
CA GLN A 14 -24.81 -19.40 -43.30
C GLN A 14 -25.32 -18.62 -42.09
N LEU A 15 -26.64 -18.62 -41.85
CA LEU A 15 -27.25 -17.97 -40.68
C LEU A 15 -26.83 -18.65 -39.36
N GLN A 16 -26.72 -19.98 -39.35
CA GLN A 16 -26.19 -20.73 -38.20
C GLN A 16 -24.71 -20.40 -37.93
N ARG A 17 -23.88 -20.29 -38.98
CA ARG A 17 -22.48 -19.89 -38.87
C ARG A 17 -22.35 -18.46 -38.34
N GLN A 18 -23.16 -17.52 -38.84
CA GLN A 18 -23.17 -16.14 -38.34
C GLN A 18 -23.64 -16.06 -36.88
N ARG A 19 -24.72 -16.76 -36.50
CA ARG A 19 -25.16 -16.84 -35.10
C ARG A 19 -24.07 -17.40 -34.19
N ARG A 20 -23.39 -18.47 -34.61
CA ARG A 20 -22.31 -19.09 -33.82
C ARG A 20 -21.13 -18.14 -33.65
N LEU A 21 -20.74 -17.39 -34.68
CA LEU A 21 -19.70 -16.37 -34.60
C LEU A 21 -20.10 -15.21 -33.69
N THR A 22 -21.36 -14.76 -33.74
CA THR A 22 -21.86 -13.72 -32.84
C THR A 22 -21.82 -14.18 -31.38
N ILE A 23 -22.24 -15.42 -31.09
CA ILE A 23 -22.16 -15.99 -29.74
C ILE A 23 -20.71 -16.07 -29.26
N ILE A 24 -19.78 -16.52 -30.11
CA ILE A 24 -18.35 -16.58 -29.77
C ILE A 24 -17.81 -15.17 -29.49
N LYS A 25 -18.15 -14.17 -30.31
CA LYS A 25 -17.73 -12.78 -30.08
C LYS A 25 -18.23 -12.26 -28.73
N TRP A 26 -19.50 -12.50 -28.39
CA TRP A 26 -20.06 -12.11 -27.09
C TRP A 26 -19.42 -12.88 -25.93
N ALA A 27 -19.12 -14.16 -26.09
CA ALA A 27 -18.43 -14.96 -25.08
C ALA A 27 -17.00 -14.44 -24.83
N VAL A 28 -16.26 -14.11 -25.89
CA VAL A 28 -14.91 -13.51 -25.80
C VAL A 28 -14.98 -12.12 -25.16
N PHE A 29 -15.95 -11.31 -25.55
CA PHE A 29 -16.17 -9.98 -24.95
C PHE A 29 -16.51 -10.08 -23.46
N GLY A 30 -17.38 -11.02 -23.07
CA GLY A 30 -17.70 -11.28 -21.66
C GLY A 30 -16.49 -11.74 -20.85
N LEU A 31 -15.67 -12.65 -21.40
CA LEU A 31 -14.41 -13.07 -20.78
C LEU A 31 -13.41 -11.92 -20.62
N MET A 32 -13.27 -11.07 -21.64
CA MET A 32 -12.41 -9.89 -21.59
C MET A 32 -12.89 -8.89 -20.53
N ALA A 33 -14.20 -8.63 -20.46
CA ALA A 33 -14.78 -7.74 -19.46
C ALA A 33 -14.56 -8.29 -18.04
N LEU A 34 -14.76 -9.59 -17.82
CA LEU A 34 -14.52 -10.24 -16.53
C LEU A 34 -13.05 -10.14 -16.11
N TYR A 35 -12.12 -10.34 -17.05
CA TYR A 35 -10.69 -10.17 -16.80
C TYR A 35 -10.34 -8.73 -16.37
N LEU A 36 -10.89 -7.72 -17.03
CA LEU A 36 -10.68 -6.31 -16.69
C LEU A 36 -11.23 -5.96 -15.30
N VAL A 37 -12.39 -6.49 -14.93
CA VAL A 37 -12.99 -6.27 -13.61
C VAL A 37 -12.08 -6.82 -12.51
N VAL A 38 -11.59 -8.06 -12.64
CA VAL A 38 -10.67 -8.68 -11.67
C VAL A 38 -9.38 -7.87 -11.51
N GLN A 39 -8.82 -7.38 -12.62
CA GLN A 39 -7.61 -6.54 -12.58
C GLN A 39 -7.87 -5.16 -11.95
N GLY A 40 -9.05 -4.58 -12.13
CA GLY A 40 -9.44 -3.31 -11.50
C GLY A 40 -9.50 -3.39 -9.97
N TYR A 41 -10.01 -4.50 -9.42
CA TYR A 41 -10.06 -4.71 -7.96
C TYR A 41 -8.67 -4.79 -7.31
N ASN A 42 -7.72 -5.45 -7.97
CA ASN A 42 -6.34 -5.58 -7.46
C ASN A 42 -5.65 -4.21 -7.32
N LEU A 43 -5.96 -3.27 -8.20
CA LEU A 43 -5.35 -1.94 -8.16
C LEU A 43 -5.85 -1.14 -6.95
N ALA A 44 -7.16 -1.19 -6.66
CA ALA A 44 -7.74 -0.45 -5.54
C ALA A 44 -7.21 -0.91 -4.17
N VAL A 45 -7.02 -2.22 -3.99
CA VAL A 45 -6.46 -2.79 -2.75
C VAL A 45 -4.98 -2.41 -2.60
N LEU A 46 -4.22 -2.45 -3.69
CA LEU A 46 -2.80 -2.09 -3.67
C LEU A 46 -2.56 -0.60 -3.32
N TYR A 47 -3.46 0.29 -3.74
CA TYR A 47 -3.39 1.70 -3.36
C TYR A 47 -3.69 1.93 -1.87
N GLN A 48 -4.60 1.15 -1.27
CA GLN A 48 -4.88 1.24 0.17
C GLN A 48 -3.72 0.74 1.04
N GLU A 49 -3.09 -0.37 0.67
CA GLU A 49 -1.91 -0.86 1.39
C GLU A 49 -0.76 0.14 1.34
N LYS A 50 -0.51 0.76 0.17
CA LYS A 50 0.53 1.80 0.06
C LYS A 50 0.28 2.99 0.97
N ALA A 51 -0.95 3.50 1.01
CA ALA A 51 -1.30 4.63 1.86
C ALA A 51 -1.09 4.32 3.35
N HIS A 52 -1.45 3.12 3.80
CA HIS A 52 -1.24 2.71 5.17
C HIS A 52 0.26 2.61 5.52
N VAL A 53 1.07 2.03 4.63
CA VAL A 53 2.52 1.88 4.84
C VAL A 53 3.20 3.25 4.84
N GLU A 54 2.80 4.17 3.98
CA GLU A 54 3.32 5.55 3.97
C GLU A 54 2.98 6.31 5.26
N GLN A 55 1.75 6.16 5.78
CA GLN A 55 1.36 6.75 7.07
C GLN A 55 2.20 6.20 8.22
N GLN A 56 2.43 4.88 8.27
CA GLN A 56 3.29 4.28 9.29
C GLN A 56 4.73 4.79 9.18
N LEU A 57 5.26 4.92 7.97
CA LEU A 57 6.61 5.44 7.75
C LEU A 57 6.73 6.88 8.27
N GLN A 58 5.74 7.72 7.98
CA GLN A 58 5.73 9.11 8.43
C GLN A 58 5.64 9.21 9.96
N GLU A 59 4.81 8.39 10.60
CA GLU A 59 4.70 8.33 12.05
C GLU A 59 6.02 7.87 12.70
N LEU A 60 6.67 6.83 12.14
CA LEU A 60 7.95 6.34 12.64
C LEU A 60 9.06 7.38 12.47
N GLN A 61 9.08 8.12 11.35
CA GLN A 61 10.04 9.20 11.14
C GLN A 61 9.88 10.32 12.17
N GLN A 62 8.64 10.75 12.43
CA GLN A 62 8.36 11.77 13.44
C GLN A 62 8.80 11.31 14.84
N ARG A 63 8.46 10.08 15.24
CA ARG A 63 8.90 9.54 16.53
C ARG A 63 10.42 9.44 16.63
N ASN A 64 11.10 9.07 15.55
CA ASN A 64 12.56 9.00 15.53
C ASN A 64 13.18 10.40 15.69
N GLU A 65 12.66 11.40 14.98
CA GLU A 65 13.10 12.79 15.15
C GLU A 65 12.86 13.32 16.56
N GLU A 66 11.73 12.98 17.20
CA GLU A 66 11.46 13.33 18.60
C GLU A 66 12.44 12.66 19.55
N LEU A 67 12.68 11.36 19.39
CA LEU A 67 13.61 10.59 20.22
C LEU A 67 15.06 11.08 20.06
N GLU A 68 15.49 11.43 18.86
CA GLU A 68 16.83 12.00 18.63
C GLU A 68 16.97 13.39 19.28
N LYS A 69 15.92 14.21 19.27
CA LYS A 69 15.90 15.49 20.01
C LYS A 69 15.93 15.27 21.52
N GLU A 70 15.16 14.32 22.04
CA GLU A 70 15.14 13.97 23.46
C GLU A 70 16.51 13.46 23.90
N LYS A 71 17.09 12.52 23.15
CA LYS A 71 18.45 12.01 23.36
C LYS A 71 19.50 13.12 23.35
N ALA A 72 19.43 14.06 22.40
CA ALA A 72 20.34 15.21 22.37
C ALA A 72 20.18 16.10 23.61
N SER A 73 18.95 16.31 24.09
CA SER A 73 18.68 17.10 25.30
C SER A 73 19.15 16.41 26.59
N LEU A 74 19.09 15.07 26.64
CA LEU A 74 19.58 14.26 27.75
C LEU A 74 21.10 14.14 27.74
N GLN A 75 21.74 14.26 26.57
CA GLN A 75 23.19 14.30 26.42
C GLN A 75 23.79 15.69 26.67
N ASP A 76 22.97 16.71 26.97
CA ASP A 76 23.47 18.03 27.35
C ASP A 76 24.29 17.91 28.66
N PRO A 77 25.59 18.26 28.66
CA PRO A 77 26.45 18.15 29.84
C PRO A 77 25.89 18.85 31.08
N SER A 78 25.06 19.89 30.89
CA SER A 78 24.42 20.61 31.99
C SER A 78 23.36 19.78 32.73
N ASN A 79 22.61 18.94 32.01
CA ASN A 79 21.65 18.02 32.61
C ASN A 79 22.35 16.83 33.29
N ILE A 80 23.42 16.32 32.68
CA ILE A 80 24.25 15.27 33.29
C ILE A 80 24.90 15.78 34.59
N GLU A 81 25.42 17.02 34.60
CA GLU A 81 26.00 17.65 35.80
C GLU A 81 24.94 17.86 36.90
N LYS A 82 23.71 18.26 36.54
CA LYS A 82 22.59 18.38 37.49
C LYS A 82 22.20 17.03 38.10
N VAL A 83 21.93 16.01 37.28
CA VAL A 83 21.57 14.68 37.79
C VAL A 83 22.69 14.09 38.64
N ALA A 84 23.95 14.27 38.24
CA ALA A 84 25.10 13.84 39.04
C ALA A 84 25.19 14.54 40.40
N ARG A 85 24.85 15.83 40.48
CA ARG A 85 24.84 16.59 41.74
C ARG A 85 23.62 16.29 42.60
N ASP A 86 22.43 16.21 42.00
CA ASP A 86 21.15 16.12 42.71
C ASP A 86 20.82 14.69 43.15
N GLU A 87 21.09 13.68 42.31
CA GLU A 87 20.77 12.27 42.61
C GLU A 87 21.96 11.47 43.13
N LEU A 88 23.19 11.78 42.66
CA LEU A 88 24.39 11.03 43.02
C LEU A 88 25.32 11.78 44.00
N GLY A 89 25.04 13.05 44.31
CA GLY A 89 25.87 13.87 45.21
C GLY A 89 27.30 14.10 44.72
N LEU A 90 27.56 13.88 43.43
CA LEU A 90 28.89 13.98 42.84
C LEU A 90 29.26 15.46 42.63
N VAL A 91 30.42 15.85 43.15
CA VAL A 91 31.00 17.20 43.00
C VAL A 91 32.31 17.14 42.20
N LYS A 92 32.67 18.23 41.50
CA LYS A 92 33.93 18.26 40.75
C LYS A 92 35.12 18.17 41.70
N PRO A 93 36.27 17.59 41.29
CA PRO A 93 37.47 17.53 42.12
C PRO A 93 37.90 18.95 42.54
N GLY A 94 37.81 19.26 43.84
CA GLY A 94 38.14 20.58 44.40
C GLY A 94 36.96 21.44 44.86
N GLU A 95 35.71 21.00 44.69
CA GLU A 95 34.52 21.69 45.23
C GLU A 95 34.11 21.09 46.60
N VAL A 96 33.79 21.94 47.58
CA VAL A 96 33.34 21.51 48.92
C VAL A 96 31.81 21.36 48.89
N PRO A 97 31.24 20.19 49.23
CA PRO A 97 29.78 20.00 49.22
C PRO A 97 29.13 20.91 50.27
N TYR A 98 28.21 21.78 49.83
CA TYR A 98 27.41 22.60 50.73
C TYR A 98 26.25 21.76 51.29
N VAL A 99 26.44 21.26 52.51
CA VAL A 99 25.39 20.61 53.28
C VAL A 99 24.65 21.71 54.04
N LYS A 100 23.34 21.85 53.79
CA LYS A 100 22.48 22.75 54.56
C LYS A 100 21.85 22.02 55.73
#